data_AF-A0A2X1Q1D9-F1
#
_entry.id   AF-A0A2X1Q1D9-F1
#
_cell.length_a   1.000
_cell.length_b   1.000
_cell.length_c   1.000
_cell.angle_alpha   90.00
_cell.angle_beta   90.00
_cell.angle_gamma   90.00
#
_symmetry.space_group_name_H-M   'P 1'
#
loop_
_entity.id
_entity.type
_entity.pdbx_description
1 polymer ?
#
loop_
_entity_poly.entity_id
_entity_poly.type
_entity_poly.pdbx_seq_one_letter_code
_entity_poly.pdbx_strand_id
1 'polypeptide(L)'
;MAMNNILGLFAHSPLKPLQKHSEKVTECSDLLIPFFQTTFSKNWEQAEEKRLEISQCEREADSLKREIRLKLPRGLFLPIDRTDLLELVTQQDKLANYAKDIAGRMIGRQFWYS
;
A
#
# COMPACT_ATOMS: atom_id res chain seq x y z
N MET A 1 32.14 1.11 -7.12
CA MET A 1 31.00 0.54 -6.38
C MET A 1 29.76 1.36 -6.68
N ALA A 2 28.63 0.67 -6.90
CA ALA A 2 27.27 1.14 -7.22
C ALA A 2 27.09 1.90 -8.55
N MET A 3 26.95 1.13 -9.64
CA MET A 3 26.25 1.58 -10.84
C MET A 3 24.78 1.73 -10.46
N ASN A 4 24.32 2.97 -10.30
CA ASN A 4 22.98 3.28 -9.81
C ASN A 4 21.90 2.66 -10.71
N ASN A 5 21.09 1.80 -10.09
CA ASN A 5 19.97 0.96 -10.58
C ASN A 5 18.82 1.68 -11.33
N ILE A 6 19.03 2.87 -11.89
CA ILE A 6 18.00 3.65 -12.59
C ILE A 6 17.71 3.02 -13.97
N LEU A 7 18.77 2.69 -14.73
CA LEU A 7 18.63 1.98 -16.00
C LEU A 7 18.10 0.55 -15.80
N GLY A 8 18.56 -0.17 -14.76
CA GLY A 8 18.11 -1.55 -14.49
C GLY A 8 16.64 -1.69 -14.08
N LEU A 9 16.06 -0.70 -13.38
CA LEU A 9 14.65 -0.74 -12.97
C LEU A 9 13.69 -0.38 -14.11
N PHE A 10 14.10 0.50 -15.03
CA PHE A 10 13.26 0.98 -16.13
C PHE A 10 13.58 0.37 -17.50
N ALA A 11 14.74 -0.28 -17.69
CA ALA A 11 15.03 -1.06 -18.90
C ALA A 11 14.05 -2.23 -19.10
N HIS A 12 13.34 -2.65 -18.04
CA HIS A 12 12.38 -3.74 -18.07
C HIS A 12 10.90 -3.33 -18.04
N SER A 13 10.58 -2.02 -17.92
CA SER A 13 9.23 -1.38 -18.00
C SER A 13 8.94 -0.50 -16.77
N PRO A 14 8.44 0.75 -16.96
CA PRO A 14 7.98 1.60 -15.86
C PRO A 14 6.76 1.04 -15.10
N LEU A 15 6.09 0.02 -15.66
CA LEU A 15 4.88 -0.57 -15.08
C LEU A 15 5.17 -1.57 -13.96
N LYS A 16 6.36 -2.20 -13.93
CA LYS A 16 6.66 -3.24 -12.95
C LYS A 16 6.67 -2.75 -11.49
N PRO A 17 7.24 -1.57 -11.17
CA PRO A 17 7.11 -0.98 -9.84
C PRO A 17 5.66 -0.63 -9.47
N LEU A 18 4.87 -0.15 -10.44
CA LEU A 18 3.46 0.19 -10.25
C LEU A 18 2.63 -1.06 -9.94
N GLN A 19 2.88 -2.16 -10.67
CA GLN A 19 2.24 -3.44 -10.41
C GLN A 19 2.57 -3.94 -9.01
N LYS A 20 3.85 -3.90 -8.61
CA LYS A 20 4.26 -4.31 -7.25
C LYS A 20 3.58 -3.48 -6.16
N HIS A 21 3.44 -2.17 -6.37
CA HIS A 21 2.68 -1.31 -5.46
C HIS A 21 1.19 -1.68 -5.43
N SER A 22 0.58 -1.93 -6.59
CA SER A 22 -0.81 -2.36 -6.70
C SER A 22 -1.09 -3.68 -5.99
N GLU A 23 -0.20 -4.67 -6.14
CA GLU A 23 -0.28 -5.97 -5.46
C GLU A 23 -0.23 -5.79 -3.93
N LYS A 24 0.71 -4.98 -3.43
CA LYS A 24 0.84 -4.70 -1.99
C LYS A 24 -0.37 -3.94 -1.43
N VAL A 25 -0.91 -2.98 -2.18
CA VAL A 25 -2.15 -2.27 -1.81
C VAL A 25 -3.35 -3.22 -1.73
N THR A 26 -3.43 -4.18 -2.67
CA THR A 26 -4.48 -5.20 -2.69
C THR A 26 -4.35 -6.11 -1.47
N GLU A 27 -3.14 -6.60 -1.19
CA GLU A 27 -2.83 -7.38 0.02
C GLU A 27 -3.26 -6.65 1.31
N CYS A 28 -2.96 -5.35 1.42
CA CYS A 28 -3.39 -4.53 2.56
C CYS A 28 -4.92 -4.46 2.69
N SER A 29 -5.62 -4.36 1.57
CA SER A 29 -7.09 -4.30 1.54
C SER A 29 -7.70 -5.66 1.89
N ASP A 30 -7.10 -6.76 1.42
CA ASP A 30 -7.57 -8.12 1.67
C ASP A 30 -7.47 -8.50 3.15
N LEU A 31 -6.53 -7.92 3.90
CA LEU A 31 -6.42 -8.08 5.36
C LEU A 31 -7.65 -7.55 6.13
N LEU A 32 -8.49 -6.72 5.52
CA LEU A 32 -9.77 -6.34 6.12
C LEU A 32 -10.70 -7.54 6.31
N ILE A 33 -10.64 -8.54 5.42
CA ILE A 33 -11.51 -9.73 5.51
C ILE A 33 -11.27 -10.49 6.83
N PRO A 34 -10.04 -10.95 7.16
CA PRO A 34 -9.78 -11.61 8.43
C PRO A 34 -9.95 -10.66 9.63
N PHE A 35 -9.64 -9.36 9.48
CA PHE A 35 -9.93 -8.37 10.53
C PHE A 35 -11.42 -8.31 10.88
N PHE A 36 -12.31 -8.24 9.89
CA PHE A 36 -13.74 -8.23 10.15
C PHE A 36 -14.21 -9.54 10.77
N GLN A 37 -13.69 -10.69 10.34
CA GLN A 37 -14.02 -12.00 10.92
C GLN A 37 -13.71 -12.07 12.43
N THR A 38 -12.55 -11.55 12.86
CA THR A 38 -12.20 -11.51 14.29
C THR A 38 -13.09 -10.54 15.07
N THR A 39 -13.42 -9.37 14.49
CA THR A 39 -14.36 -8.42 15.13
C THR A 39 -15.77 -8.97 15.28
N PHE A 40 -16.31 -9.69 14.29
CA PHE A 40 -17.63 -10.32 14.37
C PHE A 40 -17.65 -11.47 15.38
N SER A 41 -16.51 -12.14 15.57
CA SER A 41 -16.34 -13.16 16.59
C SER A 41 -16.05 -12.58 17.99
N LYS A 42 -16.10 -11.25 18.14
CA LYS A 42 -15.74 -10.50 19.36
C LYS A 42 -14.33 -10.79 19.89
N ASN A 43 -13.44 -11.32 19.05
CA ASN A 43 -12.06 -11.61 19.44
C ASN A 43 -11.21 -10.36 19.21
N TRP A 44 -11.29 -9.42 20.15
CA TRP A 44 -10.64 -8.11 20.03
C TRP A 44 -9.12 -8.15 20.11
N GLU A 45 -8.55 -9.15 20.79
CA GLU A 45 -7.11 -9.36 20.84
C GLU A 45 -6.58 -9.72 19.45
N GLN A 46 -7.20 -10.70 18.78
CA GLN A 46 -6.85 -11.04 17.39
C GLN A 46 -7.21 -9.94 16.40
N ALA A 47 -8.28 -9.17 16.63
CA ALA A 47 -8.59 -8.01 15.80
C ALA A 47 -7.50 -6.93 15.88
N GLU A 48 -6.90 -6.72 17.06
CA GLU A 48 -5.79 -5.81 17.23
C GLU A 48 -4.52 -6.31 16.52
N GLU A 49 -4.23 -7.62 16.59
CA GLU A 49 -3.14 -8.22 15.80
C GLU A 49 -3.34 -7.98 14.30
N LYS A 50 -4.56 -8.20 13.77
CA LYS A 50 -4.88 -7.91 12.38
C LYS A 50 -4.79 -6.43 12.03
N ARG A 51 -5.16 -5.52 12.94
CA ARG A 51 -4.97 -4.07 12.74
C ARG A 51 -3.48 -3.72 12.62
N LEU A 52 -2.62 -4.35 13.41
CA LEU A 52 -1.17 -4.16 13.33
C LEU A 52 -0.60 -4.69 12.02
N GLU A 53 -1.07 -5.85 11.53
CA GLU A 53 -0.72 -6.39 10.21
C GLU A 53 -1.11 -5.41 9.09
N ILE A 54 -2.35 -4.88 9.11
CA ILE A 54 -2.81 -3.85 8.14
C ILE A 54 -1.91 -2.61 8.19
N SER A 55 -1.58 -2.14 9.40
CA SER A 55 -0.72 -0.96 9.60
C SER A 55 0.72 -1.19 9.14
N GLN A 56 1.20 -2.43 9.16
CA GLN A 56 2.50 -2.80 8.61
C GLN A 56 2.45 -2.88 7.08
N CYS A 57 1.40 -3.50 6.53
CA CYS A 57 1.21 -3.61 5.08
C CYS A 57 1.07 -2.24 4.40
N GLU A 58 0.34 -1.29 5.01
CA GLU A 58 0.26 0.09 4.53
C GLU A 58 1.62 0.80 4.53
N ARG A 59 2.45 0.61 5.56
CA ARG A 59 3.82 1.18 5.59
C ARG A 59 4.71 0.63 4.48
N GLU A 60 4.55 -0.65 4.14
CA GLU A 60 5.24 -1.27 3.01
C GLU A 60 4.75 -0.70 1.67
N ALA A 61 3.45 -0.50 1.51
CA ALA A 61 2.87 0.16 0.33
C ALA A 61 3.41 1.59 0.17
N ASP A 62 3.40 2.40 1.24
CA ASP A 62 3.91 3.79 1.17
C ASP A 62 5.41 3.83 0.84
N SER A 63 6.18 2.85 1.33
CA SER A 63 7.59 2.70 0.98
C SER A 63 7.79 2.46 -0.52
N LEU A 64 6.96 1.61 -1.14
CA LEU A 64 6.98 1.37 -2.59
C LEU A 64 6.57 2.62 -3.37
N LYS A 65 5.52 3.34 -2.93
CA LYS A 65 5.10 4.63 -3.51
C LYS A 65 6.24 5.66 -3.46
N ARG A 66 6.95 5.76 -2.34
CA ARG A 66 8.11 6.63 -2.21
C ARG A 66 9.23 6.24 -3.17
N GLU A 67 9.51 4.95 -3.29
CA GLU A 67 10.51 4.43 -4.24
C GLU A 67 10.16 4.80 -5.69
N ILE A 68 8.89 4.63 -6.10
CA ILE A 68 8.41 5.02 -7.43
C ILE A 68 8.64 6.51 -7.66
N ARG A 69 8.24 7.36 -6.71
CA ARG A 69 8.39 8.82 -6.81
C ARG A 69 9.85 9.27 -6.97
N LEU A 70 10.77 8.61 -6.26
CA LEU A 70 12.20 8.93 -6.29
C LEU A 70 12.89 8.44 -7.57
N LYS A 71 12.49 7.29 -8.09
CA LYS A 71 13.16 6.65 -9.23
C LYS A 71 12.59 7.10 -10.58
N LEU A 72 11.37 7.64 -10.62
CA LEU A 72 10.73 8.07 -11.86
C LEU A 72 11.44 9.30 -12.47
N PRO A 73 12.15 9.16 -13.62
CA PRO A 73 12.99 10.20 -14.19
C PRO A 73 12.17 11.40 -14.69
N ARG A 74 12.76 12.59 -14.65
CA ARG A 74 12.21 13.80 -15.29
C ARG A 74 12.81 13.89 -16.70
N GLY A 75 12.01 13.67 -17.75
CA GLY A 75 12.44 13.93 -19.13
C GLY A 75 13.00 12.75 -19.94
N LEU A 76 12.77 11.51 -19.55
CA LEU A 76 12.99 10.36 -20.44
C LEU A 76 11.77 10.20 -21.37
N PHE A 77 11.97 9.87 -22.66
CA PHE A 77 10.89 9.53 -23.61
C PHE A 77 10.14 8.27 -23.13
N LEU A 78 9.25 8.43 -22.15
CA LEU A 78 8.32 7.42 -21.71
C LEU A 78 7.08 7.48 -22.62
N PRO A 79 6.50 6.33 -23.01
CA PRO A 79 5.27 6.31 -23.80
C PRO A 79 4.03 6.80 -23.00
N ILE A 80 4.20 7.13 -21.72
CA ILE A 80 3.14 7.54 -20.78
C ILE A 80 3.65 8.75 -19.99
N ASP A 81 2.79 9.73 -19.74
CA ASP A 81 3.13 10.91 -18.95
C ASP A 81 3.50 10.52 -17.51
N ARG A 82 4.57 11.14 -17.00
CA ARG A 82 5.02 11.00 -15.62
C ARG A 82 3.90 11.35 -14.62
N THR A 83 3.11 12.37 -14.95
CA THR A 83 2.03 12.90 -14.13
C THR A 83 0.94 11.86 -13.94
N ASP A 84 0.51 11.22 -15.02
CA ASP A 84 -0.50 10.15 -14.99
C ASP A 84 -0.05 8.96 -14.15
N LEU A 85 1.22 8.57 -14.26
CA LEU A 85 1.78 7.49 -13.44
C LEU A 85 1.77 7.84 -11.95
N LEU A 86 2.13 9.07 -11.60
CA LEU A 86 2.11 9.53 -10.22
C LEU A 86 0.69 9.67 -9.66
N GLU A 87 -0.26 10.08 -10.50
CA GLU A 87 -1.66 10.12 -10.14
C GLU A 87 -2.18 8.72 -9.87
N LEU A 88 -1.89 7.75 -10.74
CA LEU A 88 -2.25 6.35 -10.55
C LEU A 88 -1.74 5.79 -9.21
N VAL A 89 -0.45 5.98 -8.90
CA VAL A 89 0.13 5.58 -7.59
C VAL A 89 -0.64 6.22 -6.45
N THR A 90 -0.99 7.50 -6.58
CA THR A 90 -1.69 8.24 -5.54
C THR A 90 -3.11 7.72 -5.34
N GLN A 91 -3.81 7.30 -6.40
CA GLN A 91 -5.14 6.69 -6.27
C GLN A 91 -5.05 5.28 -5.66
N GLN A 92 -4.07 4.47 -6.05
CA GLN A 92 -3.84 3.15 -5.46
C GLN A 92 -3.57 3.24 -3.95
N ASP A 93 -2.67 4.15 -3.54
CA ASP A 93 -2.28 4.35 -2.14
C ASP A 93 -3.47 4.65 -1.21
N LYS A 94 -4.51 5.30 -1.73
CA LYS A 94 -5.74 5.57 -0.96
C LYS A 94 -6.41 4.29 -0.47
N LEU A 95 -6.35 3.19 -1.21
CA LEU A 95 -7.00 1.94 -0.80
C LEU A 95 -6.34 1.36 0.47
N ALA A 96 -5.01 1.34 0.52
CA ALA A 96 -4.27 0.91 1.71
C ALA A 96 -4.52 1.86 2.91
N ASN A 97 -4.57 3.17 2.65
CA ASN A 97 -4.93 4.15 3.68
C ASN A 97 -6.35 3.94 4.22
N TYR A 98 -7.32 3.65 3.34
CA TYR A 98 -8.68 3.34 3.76
C TYR A 98 -8.74 2.07 4.61
N ALA A 99 -8.00 1.02 4.25
CA ALA A 99 -7.94 -0.20 5.06
C ALA A 99 -7.44 0.07 6.48
N LYS A 100 -6.33 0.82 6.60
CA LYS A 100 -5.78 1.24 7.89
C LYS A 100 -6.75 2.12 8.68
N ASP A 101 -7.40 3.08 8.04
CA ASP A 101 -8.36 3.98 8.68
C ASP A 101 -9.61 3.25 9.17
N ILE A 102 -10.13 2.31 8.39
CA ILE A 102 -11.28 1.48 8.77
C ILE A 102 -10.93 0.66 10.01
N ALA A 103 -9.81 -0.08 9.97
CA ALA A 103 -9.39 -0.92 11.09
C ALA A 103 -9.08 -0.08 12.35
N GLY A 104 -8.40 1.07 12.18
CA GLY A 104 -8.11 2.00 13.27
C GLY A 104 -9.35 2.59 13.91
N ARG A 105 -10.35 3.02 13.12
CA ARG A 105 -11.62 3.57 13.64
C ARG A 105 -12.44 2.52 14.37
N MET A 106 -12.46 1.28 13.89
CA MET A 106 -13.23 0.20 14.52
C MET A 106 -12.66 -0.18 15.88
N ILE A 107 -11.33 -0.32 15.99
CA ILE A 107 -10.68 -0.58 17.28
C ILE A 107 -10.79 0.63 18.21
N GLY A 108 -10.49 1.84 17.69
CA GLY A 108 -10.46 3.07 18.49
C GLY A 108 -11.80 3.51 19.07
N ARG A 109 -12.92 3.09 18.46
CA ARG A 109 -14.28 3.38 18.97
C ARG A 109 -14.77 2.42 20.05
N GLN A 110 -13.90 1.57 20.59
CA GLN A 110 -14.24 0.65 21.69
C GLN A 110 -15.50 -0.19 21.42
N PHE A 111 -15.53 -0.94 20.30
CA PHE A 111 -16.32 -2.18 20.33
C PHE A 111 -15.74 -3.23 21.32
N TRP A 112 -14.69 -2.87 22.06
CA TRP A 112 -14.03 -3.63 23.12
C TRP A 112 -14.92 -3.92 24.35
N TYR A 113 -16.09 -3.28 24.50
CA TYR A 113 -17.02 -3.54 25.61
C TYR A 113 -18.43 -3.87 25.11
N SER A 114 -18.77 -5.17 25.08
CA SER A 114 -20.10 -5.75 25.30
C SER A 114 -20.02 -7.26 25.47
#